data_AF-A0A7J4R337-F1
#
_entry.id   AF-A0A7J4R337-F1
#
_cell.length_a   1.000
_cell.length_b   1.000
_cell.length_c   1.000
_cell.angle_alpha   90.00
_cell.angle_beta   90.00
_cell.angle_gamma   90.00
#
_symmetry.space_group_name_H-M   'P 1'
#
loop_
_entity.id
_entity.type
_entity.pdbx_description
1 polymer ?
#
loop_
_entity_poly.entity_id
_entity_poly.type
_entity_poly.pdbx_seq_one_letter_code
_entity_poly.pdbx_strand_id
1 'polypeptide(L)'
;MGDSDYEGTVETNSHPDAHQHDANLQQLESSPWFDPELLEDVYSGNGNSRVTVITNSLQNLEFWQIENGALEEQVGPGPGESLIQQETSDGRIDHRTFWVDSELVQKIPGIPGVIAVIDAQVAPEPYSIEPFDKPDFLPSTVTTGQLHGATDAWESGYSGEGLIVAVADTGVDFAHPDLNGTQARVTFHDSPYFGWPLMLDHSSMYSWMVHGEAYPERSSWYADTSIIDLDNNSDGILDNSGLNITGVNMSISGEYHLGEHPDSTLRSRQGGDVPILVVDDQEYGHYKTVYADLDRDGEFGDEVPMRPGEETSGLDTNGDGLWDVSGGLVYWVSDGTLGVPYGD
;
A
#
# COMPACT_ATOMS: atom_id res chain seq x y z
N MET A 1 31.96 55.17 -49.08
CA MET A 1 31.40 55.90 -47.93
C MET A 1 30.15 55.15 -47.52
N GLY A 2 30.18 54.54 -46.33
CA GLY A 2 29.07 53.84 -45.65
C GLY A 2 28.70 52.50 -46.31
N ASP A 3 29.02 51.32 -45.76
CA ASP A 3 28.55 50.72 -44.48
C ASP A 3 27.03 50.78 -44.36
N SER A 4 26.27 49.71 -44.09
CA SER A 4 26.56 48.45 -43.37
C SER A 4 25.45 47.44 -43.73
N ASP A 5 25.77 46.20 -44.12
CA ASP A 5 25.74 44.97 -43.29
C ASP A 5 24.33 44.34 -43.18
N TYR A 6 24.09 43.03 -43.20
CA TYR A 6 24.89 41.80 -43.35
C TYR A 6 23.85 40.70 -43.63
N GLU A 7 24.00 39.93 -44.71
CA GLU A 7 23.31 38.63 -44.86
C GLU A 7 24.12 37.60 -44.06
N GLY A 8 23.48 36.95 -43.09
CA GLY A 8 24.09 35.95 -42.21
C GLY A 8 23.22 34.70 -42.13
N THR A 9 23.73 33.65 -42.76
CA THR A 9 23.32 32.25 -42.82
C THR A 9 22.72 31.62 -41.56
N VAL A 10 21.73 30.75 -41.79
CA VAL A 10 21.08 29.77 -40.91
C VAL A 10 22.02 29.12 -39.88
N GLU A 11 21.74 29.33 -38.60
CA GLU A 11 22.27 28.50 -37.51
C GLU A 11 21.29 27.37 -37.20
N THR A 12 21.74 26.14 -37.43
CA THR A 12 21.17 24.93 -36.86
C THR A 12 21.63 24.83 -35.40
N ASN A 13 20.71 24.99 -34.44
CA ASN A 13 20.98 24.64 -33.04
C ASN A 13 21.09 23.11 -32.92
N SER A 14 22.30 22.59 -33.11
CA SER A 14 22.68 21.28 -32.58
C SER A 14 22.84 21.40 -31.08
N HIS A 15 21.90 20.83 -30.31
CA HIS A 15 22.11 20.58 -28.88
C HIS A 15 23.36 19.71 -28.71
N PRO A 16 24.34 20.12 -27.88
CA PRO A 16 25.41 19.23 -27.49
C PRO A 16 24.86 18.25 -26.44
N ASP A 17 24.62 17.01 -26.86
CA ASP A 17 24.69 15.84 -25.99
C ASP A 17 26.14 15.71 -25.49
N ALA A 18 26.45 16.45 -24.44
CA ALA A 18 27.59 16.21 -23.60
C ALA A 18 27.03 15.77 -22.25
N HIS A 19 26.97 14.45 -22.04
CA HIS A 19 27.02 13.85 -20.71
C HIS A 19 28.36 14.26 -20.07
N GLN A 20 28.43 15.49 -19.57
CA GLN A 20 29.35 15.83 -18.50
C GLN A 20 28.82 15.10 -17.27
N HIS A 21 29.44 13.96 -16.98
CA HIS A 21 29.50 13.46 -15.61
C HIS A 21 29.97 14.62 -14.74
N ASP A 22 29.03 15.22 -14.02
CA ASP A 22 29.32 16.26 -13.05
C ASP A 22 30.08 15.58 -11.91
N ALA A 23 31.41 15.61 -11.99
CA ALA A 23 32.33 14.95 -11.08
C ALA A 23 32.46 15.67 -9.72
N ASN A 24 31.39 16.34 -9.28
CA ASN A 24 31.33 17.16 -8.07
C ASN A 24 30.27 16.70 -7.05
N LEU A 25 29.76 15.47 -7.16
CA LEU A 25 29.05 14.79 -6.07
C LEU A 25 29.99 14.06 -5.10
N GLN A 26 31.30 14.22 -5.24
CA GLN A 26 32.24 13.81 -4.20
C GLN A 26 32.28 14.91 -3.12
N GLN A 27 31.68 14.58 -1.97
CA GLN A 27 32.00 15.17 -0.67
C GLN A 27 31.32 16.51 -0.33
N LEU A 28 29.98 16.54 -0.31
CA LEU A 28 29.31 17.25 0.78
C LEU A 28 29.33 16.32 2.00
N GLU A 29 30.41 16.38 2.80
CA GLU A 29 30.33 15.98 4.21
C GLU A 29 29.52 17.04 4.95
N SER A 30 28.23 17.17 4.61
CA SER A 30 27.28 17.77 5.52
C SER A 30 27.05 16.77 6.64
N SER A 31 27.20 17.20 7.90
CA SER A 31 26.76 16.41 9.04
C SER A 31 25.35 15.89 8.79
N PRO A 32 25.06 14.61 9.08
CA PRO A 32 23.72 14.08 8.88
C PRO A 32 22.69 14.96 9.59
N TRP A 33 21.55 15.18 8.94
CA TRP A 33 20.44 15.86 9.60
C TRP A 33 19.92 14.98 10.74
N PHE A 34 19.64 15.57 11.89
CA PHE A 34 19.22 14.84 13.07
C PHE A 34 18.03 15.57 13.70
N ASP A 35 16.96 14.83 13.94
CA ASP A 35 15.76 15.35 14.58
C ASP A 35 16.05 15.72 16.05
N PRO A 36 15.96 17.00 16.45
CA PRO A 36 16.25 17.41 17.82
C PRO A 36 15.34 16.76 18.87
N GLU A 37 14.10 16.39 18.50
CA GLU A 37 13.12 15.81 19.43
C GLU A 37 13.55 14.45 19.95
N LEU A 38 14.32 13.69 19.15
CA LEU A 38 14.92 12.42 19.56
C LEU A 38 15.86 12.55 20.77
N LEU A 39 16.42 13.74 21.02
CA LEU A 39 17.25 13.95 22.21
C LEU A 39 16.40 14.05 23.49
N GLU A 40 15.16 14.54 23.41
CA GLU A 40 14.28 14.65 24.58
C GLU A 40 13.96 13.25 25.14
N ASP A 41 13.78 12.26 24.27
CA ASP A 41 13.55 10.87 24.63
C ASP A 41 14.73 10.21 25.35
N VAL A 42 15.96 10.52 24.96
CA VAL A 42 17.17 10.05 25.66
C VAL A 42 17.19 10.55 27.12
N TYR A 43 16.69 11.77 27.35
CA TYR A 43 16.63 12.34 28.70
C TYR A 43 15.38 11.92 29.49
N SER A 44 14.34 11.41 28.82
CA SER A 44 13.09 10.98 29.46
C SER A 44 13.18 9.56 30.06
N GLY A 45 14.18 8.77 29.66
CA GLY A 45 14.43 7.42 30.20
C GLY A 45 13.48 6.36 29.64
N ASN A 46 12.80 6.63 28.52
CA ASN A 46 12.13 5.59 27.75
C ASN A 46 13.18 4.68 27.12
N GLY A 47 13.09 3.37 27.37
CA GLY A 47 14.18 2.42 27.08
C GLY A 47 14.57 2.30 25.61
N ASN A 48 13.64 2.52 24.68
CA ASN A 48 13.89 2.47 23.24
C ASN A 48 13.20 3.65 22.51
N SER A 49 13.79 4.10 21.41
CA SER A 49 13.21 5.03 20.44
C SER A 49 12.99 4.33 19.10
N ARG A 50 11.94 4.72 18.37
CA ARG A 50 11.73 4.28 16.98
C ARG A 50 12.25 5.36 16.04
N VAL A 51 13.20 5.01 15.18
CA VAL A 51 13.85 5.98 14.28
C VAL A 51 13.71 5.54 12.83
N THR A 52 13.64 6.50 11.92
CA THR A 52 13.83 6.30 10.48
C THR A 52 15.18 6.87 10.09
N VAL A 53 16.08 6.01 9.62
CA VAL A 53 17.41 6.41 9.16
C VAL A 53 17.43 6.41 7.64
N ILE A 54 17.69 7.56 7.03
CA ILE A 54 17.97 7.69 5.59
C ILE A 54 19.47 7.56 5.42
N THR A 55 19.92 6.64 4.56
CA THR A 55 21.34 6.31 4.36
C THR A 55 21.64 6.05 2.89
N ASN A 56 22.88 6.26 2.46
CA ASN A 56 23.36 5.76 1.17
C ASN A 56 23.98 4.35 1.26
N SER A 57 24.02 3.77 2.46
CA SER A 57 24.58 2.47 2.76
C SER A 57 23.74 1.77 3.83
N LEU A 58 22.81 0.90 3.41
CA LEU A 58 22.09 0.03 4.36
C LEU A 58 23.03 -1.00 4.97
N GLN A 59 24.07 -1.41 4.24
CA GLN A 59 25.06 -2.36 4.73
C GLN A 59 25.79 -1.84 5.99
N ASN A 60 26.28 -0.60 5.99
CA ASN A 60 26.93 -0.03 7.19
C ASN A 60 25.96 0.15 8.36
N LEU A 61 24.72 0.55 8.06
CA LEU A 61 23.66 0.66 9.06
C LEU A 61 23.35 -0.71 9.68
N GLU A 62 23.24 -1.75 8.87
CA GLU A 62 22.96 -3.12 9.33
C GLU A 62 24.09 -3.68 10.19
N PHE A 63 25.36 -3.51 9.80
CA PHE A 63 26.48 -3.92 10.63
C PHE A 63 26.43 -3.24 12.00
N TRP A 64 26.15 -1.94 12.03
CA TRP A 64 26.00 -1.21 13.28
C TRP A 64 24.82 -1.73 14.10
N GLN A 65 23.68 -2.02 13.46
CA GLN A 65 22.50 -2.58 14.14
C GLN A 65 22.81 -3.94 14.76
N ILE A 66 23.53 -4.83 14.05
CA ILE A 66 23.94 -6.14 14.57
C ILE A 66 24.88 -5.98 15.76
N GLU A 67 25.88 -5.10 15.68
CA GLU A 67 26.85 -4.86 16.76
C GLU A 67 26.19 -4.30 18.03
N ASN A 68 25.06 -3.60 17.88
CA ASN A 68 24.38 -2.90 18.96
C ASN A 68 23.03 -3.54 19.34
N GLY A 69 22.66 -4.68 18.76
CA GLY A 69 21.39 -5.37 19.05
C GLY A 69 20.15 -4.57 18.66
N ALA A 70 20.24 -3.75 17.61
CA ALA A 70 19.17 -2.88 17.10
C ALA A 70 18.61 -3.35 15.75
N LEU A 71 18.89 -4.60 15.35
CA LEU A 71 18.30 -5.22 14.17
C LEU A 71 17.00 -5.90 14.59
N GLU A 72 15.89 -5.51 13.97
CA GLU A 72 14.60 -6.14 14.19
C GLU A 72 14.56 -7.47 13.42
N GLU A 73 14.30 -8.57 14.13
CA GLU A 73 14.21 -9.90 13.54
C GLU A 73 12.77 -10.20 13.13
N GLN A 74 12.60 -10.74 11.92
CA GLN A 74 11.31 -11.27 11.48
C GLN A 74 10.98 -12.55 12.27
N VAL A 75 9.69 -12.78 12.50
CA VAL A 75 9.21 -14.09 12.96
C VAL A 75 9.63 -15.17 11.97
N GLY A 76 9.95 -16.36 12.49
CA GLY A 76 10.32 -17.50 11.66
C GLY A 76 9.18 -17.90 10.71
N PRO A 77 9.50 -18.55 9.58
CA PRO A 77 8.47 -18.91 8.60
C PRO A 77 7.45 -19.88 9.20
N GLY A 78 6.17 -19.65 8.89
CA GLY A 78 5.08 -20.56 9.20
C GLY A 78 5.08 -21.84 8.34
N PRO A 79 4.09 -22.72 8.51
CA PRO A 79 3.95 -23.93 7.70
C PRO A 79 3.82 -23.61 6.21
N GLY A 80 4.78 -24.09 5.40
CA GLY A 80 4.77 -23.86 3.94
C GLY A 80 5.48 -22.58 3.49
N GLU A 81 5.88 -21.72 4.42
CA GLU A 81 6.60 -20.48 4.14
C GLU A 81 8.13 -20.70 4.17
N SER A 82 8.86 -19.79 3.53
CA SER A 82 10.32 -19.76 3.59
C SER A 82 10.84 -18.33 3.56
N LEU A 83 11.76 -18.00 4.48
CA LEU A 83 12.46 -16.73 4.45
C LEU A 83 13.58 -16.76 3.41
N ILE A 84 13.65 -15.72 2.59
CA ILE A 84 14.71 -15.53 1.60
C ILE A 84 15.66 -14.46 2.13
N GLN A 85 16.95 -14.79 2.20
CA GLN A 85 17.96 -13.79 2.56
C GLN A 85 18.10 -12.77 1.44
N GLN A 86 18.01 -11.50 1.80
CA GLN A 86 18.23 -10.40 0.89
C GLN A 86 19.50 -9.64 1.25
N GLU A 87 20.31 -9.35 0.23
CA GLU A 87 21.52 -8.56 0.40
C GLU A 87 21.17 -7.09 0.59
N THR A 88 21.79 -6.44 1.57
CA THR A 88 21.58 -5.01 1.81
C THR A 88 22.13 -4.16 0.68
N SER A 89 21.43 -3.07 0.37
CA SER A 89 21.84 -2.12 -0.65
C SER A 89 23.02 -1.26 -0.18
N ASP A 90 23.94 -0.94 -1.09
CA ASP A 90 25.05 0.00 -0.87
C ASP A 90 25.20 0.94 -2.07
N GLY A 91 25.59 2.18 -1.80
CA GLY A 91 25.77 3.24 -2.80
C GLY A 91 24.50 3.84 -3.38
N ARG A 92 23.32 3.55 -2.82
CA ARG A 92 22.02 4.14 -3.21
C ARG A 92 21.32 4.73 -1.99
N ILE A 93 20.55 5.80 -2.18
CA ILE A 93 19.73 6.36 -1.10
C ILE A 93 18.62 5.37 -0.79
N ASP A 94 18.52 5.02 0.49
CA ASP A 94 17.58 4.08 1.03
C ASP A 94 17.23 4.49 2.47
N HIS A 95 16.31 3.78 3.09
CA HIS A 95 15.95 4.01 4.48
C HIS A 95 15.61 2.73 5.23
N ARG A 96 15.72 2.79 6.56
CA ARG A 96 15.23 1.73 7.44
C ARG A 96 14.60 2.36 8.68
N THR A 97 13.42 1.89 9.04
CA THR A 97 12.74 2.24 10.29
C THR A 97 12.90 1.09 11.28
N PHE A 98 13.39 1.37 12.49
CA PHE A 98 13.65 0.31 13.48
C PHE A 98 13.65 0.85 14.91
N TRP A 99 13.54 -0.06 15.88
CA TRP A 99 13.70 0.24 17.31
C TRP A 99 15.17 0.18 17.71
N VAL A 100 15.60 1.13 18.53
CA VAL A 100 16.95 1.22 19.06
C VAL A 100 16.92 1.72 20.49
N ASP A 101 17.87 1.29 21.33
CA ASP A 101 18.05 1.86 22.66
C ASP A 101 18.27 3.39 22.54
N SER A 102 17.50 4.17 23.29
CA SER A 102 17.52 5.63 23.26
C SER A 102 18.93 6.19 23.48
N GLU A 103 19.77 5.54 24.31
CA GLU A 103 21.15 5.98 24.56
C GLU A 103 22.05 5.91 23.31
N LEU A 104 21.68 5.09 22.33
CA LEU A 104 22.43 4.86 21.10
C LEU A 104 22.01 5.77 19.95
N VAL A 105 20.84 6.43 20.02
CA VAL A 105 20.31 7.25 18.93
C VAL A 105 21.31 8.34 18.50
N GLN A 106 21.95 9.01 19.47
CA GLN A 106 22.98 10.04 19.24
C GLN A 106 24.25 9.52 18.53
N LYS A 107 24.45 8.20 18.46
CA LYS A 107 25.61 7.57 17.79
C LYS A 107 25.34 7.28 16.31
N ILE A 108 24.08 7.21 15.89
CA ILE A 108 23.66 6.87 14.52
C ILE A 108 24.27 7.81 13.47
N PRO A 109 24.35 9.14 13.67
CA PRO A 109 25.01 10.03 12.70
C PRO A 109 26.49 9.73 12.45
N GLY A 110 27.14 8.95 13.33
CA GLY A 110 28.53 8.50 13.15
C GLY A 110 28.69 7.31 12.20
N ILE A 111 27.59 6.68 11.77
CA ILE A 111 27.61 5.55 10.85
C ILE A 111 27.90 6.06 9.43
N PRO A 112 28.91 5.51 8.73
CA PRO A 112 29.22 5.90 7.36
C PRO A 112 28.01 5.74 6.44
N GLY A 113 27.67 6.82 5.74
CA GLY A 113 26.59 6.84 4.75
C GLY A 113 25.24 7.35 5.27
N VAL A 114 25.07 7.53 6.57
CA VAL A 114 23.85 8.13 7.13
C VAL A 114 23.70 9.58 6.64
N ILE A 115 22.49 9.91 6.21
CA ILE A 115 22.09 11.22 5.66
C ILE A 115 21.16 11.93 6.64
N ALA A 116 20.19 11.21 7.20
CA ALA A 116 19.23 11.76 8.16
C ALA A 116 18.81 10.73 9.21
N VAL A 117 18.53 11.19 10.43
CA VAL A 117 17.91 10.42 11.51
C VAL A 117 16.65 11.16 11.95
N ILE A 118 15.49 10.55 11.75
CA ILE A 118 14.16 11.14 11.93
C ILE A 118 13.42 10.37 13.04
N ASP A 119 12.65 11.06 13.89
CA ASP A 119 11.74 10.40 14.83
C ASP A 119 10.61 9.69 14.07
N ALA A 120 10.48 8.38 14.27
CA ALA A 120 9.43 7.57 13.65
C ALA A 120 8.23 7.31 14.57
N GLN A 121 8.20 7.94 15.75
CA GLN A 121 7.11 7.81 16.72
C GLN A 121 6.06 8.91 16.57
N VAL A 122 6.43 10.03 15.97
CA VAL A 122 5.53 11.16 15.75
C VAL A 122 4.86 11.02 14.39
N ALA A 123 3.55 10.78 14.41
CA ALA A 123 2.74 10.90 13.21
C ALA A 123 2.69 12.37 12.75
N PRO A 124 2.67 12.65 11.44
CA PRO A 124 2.45 14.02 10.97
C PRO A 124 1.15 14.58 11.55
N GLU A 125 1.16 15.85 11.94
CA GLU A 125 -0.04 16.48 12.50
C GLU A 125 -1.18 16.41 11.47
N PRO A 126 -2.34 15.84 11.82
CA PRO A 126 -3.47 15.82 10.92
C PRO A 126 -3.93 17.27 10.68
N TYR A 127 -4.22 17.60 9.43
CA TYR A 127 -4.96 18.83 9.16
C TYR A 127 -6.35 18.70 9.80
N SER A 128 -6.75 19.68 10.60
CA SER A 128 -8.03 19.64 11.31
C SER A 128 -9.20 19.48 10.32
N ILE A 129 -9.98 18.41 10.50
CA ILE A 129 -11.26 18.19 9.82
C ILE A 129 -12.43 18.81 10.60
N GLU A 130 -12.19 19.42 11.77
CA GLU A 130 -13.20 20.21 12.47
C GLU A 130 -13.68 21.29 11.50
N PRO A 131 -14.94 21.24 11.03
CA PRO A 131 -15.48 22.32 10.23
C PRO A 131 -15.36 23.57 11.08
N PHE A 132 -14.67 24.60 10.59
CA PHE A 132 -14.81 25.94 11.15
C PHE A 132 -16.30 26.20 11.36
N ASP A 133 -16.69 26.70 12.54
CA ASP A 133 -18.09 26.99 12.94
C ASP A 133 -18.92 27.28 11.71
N LYS A 134 -19.79 26.33 11.35
CA LYS A 134 -20.56 26.38 10.11
C LYS A 134 -21.26 27.73 10.06
N PRO A 135 -20.92 28.63 9.13
CA PRO A 135 -21.73 29.82 8.97
C PRO A 135 -23.15 29.39 8.56
N ASP A 136 -24.18 30.12 9.02
CA ASP A 136 -25.61 29.83 8.76
C ASP A 136 -26.01 29.81 7.26
N PHE A 137 -25.07 30.05 6.35
CA PHE A 137 -25.21 29.87 4.92
C PHE A 137 -24.64 28.50 4.52
N LEU A 138 -25.52 27.62 4.05
CA LEU A 138 -25.15 26.38 3.37
C LEU A 138 -24.15 26.69 2.24
N PRO A 139 -22.88 26.24 2.28
CA PRO A 139 -22.09 26.19 1.06
C PRO A 139 -22.66 25.03 0.24
N SER A 140 -23.63 25.34 -0.61
CA SER A 140 -24.19 24.42 -1.59
C SER A 140 -23.44 24.54 -2.92
N THR A 141 -22.11 24.47 -2.92
CA THR A 141 -21.33 24.32 -4.15
C THR A 141 -19.88 23.96 -3.86
N VAL A 142 -19.41 22.87 -4.49
CA VAL A 142 -18.00 22.65 -4.86
C VAL A 142 -17.58 23.64 -5.95
N THR A 143 -17.42 24.92 -5.61
CA THR A 143 -16.84 25.92 -6.54
C THR A 143 -15.32 25.79 -6.66
N THR A 144 -14.69 24.84 -5.97
CA THR A 144 -13.24 24.61 -6.01
C THR A 144 -12.75 24.38 -7.43
N GLY A 145 -13.46 23.58 -8.23
CA GLY A 145 -13.12 23.35 -9.64
C GLY A 145 -13.13 24.63 -10.48
N GLN A 146 -14.12 25.51 -10.27
CA GLN A 146 -14.20 26.80 -10.96
C GLN A 146 -13.13 27.78 -10.47
N LEU A 147 -12.91 27.85 -9.16
CA LEU A 147 -11.94 28.77 -8.55
C LEU A 147 -10.49 28.45 -8.92
N HIS A 148 -10.17 27.17 -9.09
CA HIS A 148 -8.83 26.71 -9.49
C HIS A 148 -8.69 26.51 -11.01
N GLY A 149 -9.73 26.82 -11.80
CA GLY A 149 -9.71 26.71 -13.27
C GLY A 149 -9.74 25.27 -13.80
N ALA A 150 -10.10 24.28 -12.98
CA ALA A 150 -10.22 22.89 -13.42
C ALA A 150 -11.33 22.73 -14.48
N THR A 151 -12.44 23.46 -14.35
CA THR A 151 -13.51 23.44 -15.36
C THR A 151 -13.04 23.95 -16.72
N ASP A 152 -12.27 25.04 -16.76
CA ASP A 152 -11.69 25.58 -18.00
C ASP A 152 -10.68 24.61 -18.64
N ALA A 153 -9.90 23.91 -17.81
CA ALA A 153 -8.96 22.88 -18.26
C ALA A 153 -9.71 21.69 -18.90
N TRP A 154 -10.77 21.21 -18.26
CA TRP A 154 -11.63 20.14 -18.79
C TRP A 154 -12.34 20.56 -20.09
N GLU A 155 -12.90 21.76 -20.16
CA GLU A 155 -13.50 22.32 -21.39
C GLU A 155 -12.48 22.44 -22.53
N SER A 156 -11.21 22.64 -22.19
CA SER A 156 -10.08 22.66 -23.13
C SER A 156 -9.55 21.27 -23.48
N GLY A 157 -10.15 20.19 -22.94
CA GLY A 157 -9.80 18.80 -23.21
C GLY A 157 -8.73 18.20 -22.30
N TYR A 158 -8.28 18.90 -21.26
CA TYR A 158 -7.28 18.41 -20.31
C TYR A 158 -7.96 17.82 -19.07
N SER A 159 -8.33 16.55 -19.12
CA SER A 159 -8.98 15.81 -18.02
C SER A 159 -8.01 15.24 -16.98
N GLY A 160 -6.73 15.09 -17.34
CA GLY A 160 -5.76 14.29 -16.58
C GLY A 160 -5.81 12.80 -16.93
N GLU A 161 -6.52 12.41 -17.99
CA GLU A 161 -6.53 11.03 -18.49
C GLU A 161 -5.11 10.51 -18.75
N GLY A 162 -4.82 9.31 -18.24
CA GLY A 162 -3.49 8.70 -18.31
C GLY A 162 -2.52 9.11 -17.18
N LEU A 163 -2.89 10.06 -16.32
CA LEU A 163 -2.13 10.36 -15.10
C LEU A 163 -2.51 9.39 -13.98
N ILE A 164 -1.50 8.88 -13.28
CA ILE A 164 -1.66 8.11 -12.05
C ILE A 164 -1.29 9.01 -10.89
N VAL A 165 -2.19 9.15 -9.91
CA VAL A 165 -1.97 9.96 -8.71
C VAL A 165 -1.93 9.02 -7.50
N ALA A 166 -0.79 8.97 -6.83
CA ALA A 166 -0.66 8.26 -5.56
C ALA A 166 -1.08 9.19 -4.42
N VAL A 167 -2.06 8.76 -3.62
CA VAL A 167 -2.55 9.49 -2.44
C VAL A 167 -2.14 8.71 -1.20
N ALA A 168 -1.24 9.28 -0.40
CA ALA A 168 -0.84 8.72 0.89
C ALA A 168 -1.74 9.32 1.99
N ASP A 169 -2.77 8.57 2.38
CA ASP A 169 -3.77 8.97 3.37
C ASP A 169 -4.23 7.72 4.15
N THR A 170 -5.37 7.78 4.81
CA THR A 170 -6.01 6.73 5.60
C THR A 170 -6.61 5.57 4.78
N GLY A 171 -6.56 5.67 3.45
CA GLY A 171 -7.19 4.74 2.52
C GLY A 171 -8.30 5.40 1.69
N VAL A 172 -8.90 4.64 0.79
CA VAL A 172 -9.99 5.10 -0.08
C VAL A 172 -10.93 3.94 -0.39
N ASP A 173 -12.23 4.22 -0.37
CA ASP A 173 -13.26 3.27 -0.76
C ASP A 173 -13.48 3.33 -2.29
N PHE A 174 -12.80 2.46 -3.03
CA PHE A 174 -12.98 2.36 -4.48
C PHE A 174 -14.32 1.73 -4.88
N ALA A 175 -15.06 1.09 -3.98
CA ALA A 175 -16.40 0.60 -4.31
C ALA A 175 -17.44 1.75 -4.33
N HIS A 176 -17.07 2.95 -3.87
CA HIS A 176 -17.90 4.14 -4.04
C HIS A 176 -18.21 4.39 -5.52
N PRO A 177 -19.46 4.69 -5.92
CA PRO A 177 -19.87 4.75 -7.33
C PRO A 177 -19.11 5.77 -8.18
N ASP A 178 -18.66 6.88 -7.58
CA ASP A 178 -17.84 7.89 -8.27
C ASP A 178 -16.35 7.50 -8.42
N LEU A 179 -15.90 6.45 -7.73
CA LEU A 179 -14.51 5.99 -7.74
C LEU A 179 -14.35 4.59 -8.36
N ASN A 180 -15.43 3.82 -8.46
CA ASN A 180 -15.38 2.45 -8.96
C ASN A 180 -14.86 2.40 -10.41
N GLY A 181 -13.80 1.62 -10.61
CA GLY A 181 -13.11 1.47 -11.88
C GLY A 181 -12.02 2.52 -12.13
N THR A 182 -11.82 3.48 -11.23
CA THR A 182 -10.78 4.53 -11.36
C THR A 182 -9.42 4.12 -10.79
N GLN A 183 -9.34 2.97 -10.11
CA GLN A 183 -8.09 2.46 -9.53
C GLN A 183 -7.01 2.24 -10.60
N ALA A 184 -5.82 2.76 -10.31
CA ALA A 184 -4.65 2.50 -11.13
C ALA A 184 -4.17 1.06 -10.93
N ARG A 185 -3.66 0.43 -11.99
CA ARG A 185 -3.19 -0.96 -11.99
C ARG A 185 -1.74 -1.06 -12.42
N VAL A 186 -1.08 -2.13 -12.02
CA VAL A 186 0.25 -2.48 -12.50
C VAL A 186 0.17 -2.83 -13.99
N THR A 187 0.85 -2.04 -14.83
CA THR A 187 0.85 -2.21 -16.30
C THR A 187 2.17 -2.76 -16.86
N PHE A 188 3.18 -2.96 -16.01
CA PHE A 188 4.46 -3.54 -16.42
C PHE A 188 4.29 -5.03 -16.69
N HIS A 189 4.38 -5.44 -17.96
CA HIS A 189 4.12 -6.81 -18.40
C HIS A 189 4.97 -7.87 -17.68
N ASP A 190 6.20 -7.52 -17.29
CA ASP A 190 7.11 -8.44 -16.63
C ASP A 190 6.98 -8.40 -15.09
N SER A 191 6.07 -7.56 -14.57
CA SER A 191 5.75 -7.55 -13.14
C SER A 191 4.91 -8.78 -12.80
N PRO A 192 5.26 -9.53 -11.74
CA PRO A 192 4.42 -10.63 -11.29
C PRO A 192 3.04 -10.17 -10.79
N TYR A 193 2.89 -8.90 -10.45
CA TYR A 193 1.64 -8.31 -9.98
C TYR A 193 0.84 -7.64 -11.12
N PHE A 194 1.15 -7.93 -12.39
CA PHE A 194 0.46 -7.34 -13.54
C PHE A 194 -1.07 -7.47 -13.42
N GLY A 195 -1.78 -6.36 -13.63
CA GLY A 195 -3.23 -6.29 -13.56
C GLY A 195 -3.80 -6.00 -12.17
N TRP A 196 -3.05 -6.21 -11.09
CA TRP A 196 -3.50 -5.82 -9.74
C TRP A 196 -3.46 -4.30 -9.54
N PRO A 197 -4.32 -3.74 -8.67
CA PRO A 197 -4.27 -2.34 -8.26
C PRO A 197 -2.93 -1.92 -7.65
N LEU A 198 -2.52 -0.68 -7.92
CA LEU A 198 -1.38 -0.03 -7.26
C LEU A 198 -1.83 0.49 -5.88
N MET A 199 -1.73 -0.36 -4.87
CA MET A 199 -2.12 -0.06 -3.49
C MET A 199 -1.06 -0.51 -2.49
N LEU A 200 -0.94 0.19 -1.38
CA LEU A 200 -0.02 -0.14 -0.29
C LEU A 200 -0.64 0.27 1.05
N ASP A 201 -0.70 -0.67 2.00
CA ASP A 201 -0.87 -0.34 3.41
C ASP A 201 0.42 -0.69 4.17
N HIS A 202 1.20 0.34 4.50
CA HIS A 202 2.52 0.16 5.09
C HIS A 202 2.47 -0.49 6.48
N SER A 203 1.37 -0.31 7.23
CA SER A 203 1.22 -0.83 8.59
C SER A 203 0.93 -2.33 8.59
N SER A 204 0.08 -2.78 7.65
CA SER A 204 -0.24 -4.19 7.41
C SER A 204 0.95 -4.92 6.84
N MET A 205 1.65 -4.31 5.88
CA MET A 205 2.90 -4.85 5.33
C MET A 205 3.96 -5.03 6.41
N TYR A 206 4.20 -4.01 7.25
CA TYR A 206 5.12 -4.12 8.38
C TYR A 206 4.71 -5.24 9.35
N SER A 207 3.43 -5.32 9.70
CA SER A 207 2.93 -6.32 10.63
C SER A 207 3.08 -7.75 10.08
N TRP A 208 2.79 -7.94 8.79
CA TRP A 208 2.97 -9.20 8.10
C TRP A 208 4.45 -9.60 8.03
N MET A 209 5.32 -8.71 7.53
CA MET A 209 6.74 -9.03 7.34
C MET A 209 7.49 -9.26 8.64
N VAL A 210 7.19 -8.50 9.70
CA VAL A 210 7.91 -8.58 10.98
C VAL A 210 7.29 -9.62 11.90
N HIS A 211 5.96 -9.70 11.97
CA HIS A 211 5.26 -10.54 12.96
C HIS A 211 4.57 -11.76 12.37
N GLY A 212 4.42 -11.86 11.04
CA GLY A 212 3.64 -12.93 10.40
C GLY A 212 2.13 -12.83 10.68
N GLU A 213 1.65 -11.66 11.09
CA GLU A 213 0.28 -11.47 11.57
C GLU A 213 -0.57 -10.73 10.53
N ALA A 214 -1.78 -11.22 10.32
CA ALA A 214 -2.85 -10.56 9.55
C ALA A 214 -4.15 -10.57 10.38
N TYR A 215 -5.23 -9.96 9.87
CA TYR A 215 -6.54 -10.07 10.52
C TYR A 215 -7.02 -11.53 10.45
N PRO A 216 -7.53 -12.14 11.55
CA PRO A 216 -7.98 -11.50 12.80
C PRO A 216 -6.94 -11.41 13.93
N GLU A 217 -5.76 -12.01 13.79
CA GLU A 217 -4.73 -12.00 14.85
C GLU A 217 -4.26 -10.59 15.19
N ARG A 218 -4.27 -9.68 14.19
CA ARG A 218 -3.95 -8.27 14.36
C ARG A 218 -4.91 -7.36 13.59
N SER A 219 -5.05 -6.12 14.06
CA SER A 219 -5.68 -5.06 13.26
C SER A 219 -4.79 -4.74 12.05
N SER A 220 -5.19 -5.25 10.89
CA SER A 220 -4.47 -5.18 9.61
C SER A 220 -5.51 -5.09 8.49
N TRP A 221 -5.12 -4.52 7.35
CA TRP A 221 -5.87 -4.56 6.09
C TRP A 221 -5.58 -5.82 5.27
N TYR A 222 -4.72 -6.72 5.76
CA TYR A 222 -4.58 -8.08 5.25
C TYR A 222 -5.47 -9.03 6.02
N ALA A 223 -6.10 -9.97 5.30
CA ALA A 223 -6.87 -11.06 5.86
C ALA A 223 -6.08 -12.37 5.78
N ASP A 224 -5.99 -13.08 6.89
CA ASP A 224 -5.55 -14.47 6.90
C ASP A 224 -6.65 -15.35 6.28
N THR A 225 -6.28 -16.08 5.23
CA THR A 225 -7.14 -17.03 4.51
C THR A 225 -6.58 -18.45 4.52
N SER A 226 -5.75 -18.77 5.54
CA SER A 226 -5.08 -20.06 5.68
C SER A 226 -6.02 -21.21 6.07
N ILE A 227 -7.25 -20.91 6.50
CA ILE A 227 -8.27 -21.93 6.80
C ILE A 227 -8.76 -22.54 5.49
N ILE A 228 -8.63 -23.85 5.33
CA ILE A 228 -9.09 -24.58 4.15
C ILE A 228 -10.31 -25.43 4.51
N ASP A 229 -11.31 -25.41 3.63
CA ASP A 229 -12.49 -26.25 3.68
C ASP A 229 -12.78 -26.94 2.33
N LEU A 230 -13.66 -27.94 2.36
CA LEU A 230 -13.96 -28.82 1.21
C LEU A 230 -15.46 -29.05 1.08
N ASP A 231 -15.93 -29.32 -0.13
CA ASP A 231 -17.27 -29.86 -0.42
C ASP A 231 -17.12 -31.29 -0.99
N ASN A 232 -16.93 -32.29 -0.12
CA ASN A 232 -16.66 -33.67 -0.57
C ASN A 232 -17.88 -34.37 -1.16
N ASN A 233 -19.09 -33.93 -0.81
CA ASN A 233 -20.32 -34.56 -1.26
C ASN A 233 -20.94 -33.84 -2.48
N SER A 234 -20.36 -32.68 -2.87
CA SER A 234 -20.77 -31.83 -3.97
C SER A 234 -22.21 -31.34 -3.87
N ASP A 235 -22.67 -31.03 -2.66
CA ASP A 235 -24.01 -30.50 -2.39
C ASP A 235 -24.07 -28.96 -2.34
N GLY A 236 -22.94 -28.28 -2.53
CA GLY A 236 -22.83 -26.84 -2.51
C GLY A 236 -22.68 -26.26 -1.10
N ILE A 237 -22.44 -27.09 -0.08
CA ILE A 237 -22.20 -26.65 1.30
C ILE A 237 -20.82 -27.16 1.73
N LEU A 238 -20.00 -26.27 2.27
CA LEU A 238 -18.68 -26.64 2.78
C LEU A 238 -18.80 -27.50 4.06
N ASP A 239 -18.04 -28.58 4.12
CA ASP A 239 -18.18 -29.67 5.09
C ASP A 239 -17.92 -29.22 6.55
N ASN A 240 -16.96 -28.31 6.78
CA ASN A 240 -16.57 -27.89 8.14
C ASN A 240 -17.26 -26.59 8.58
N SER A 241 -17.28 -25.58 7.72
CA SER A 241 -17.82 -24.25 7.99
C SER A 241 -19.34 -24.18 7.81
N GLY A 242 -19.91 -25.03 6.94
CA GLY A 242 -21.33 -25.00 6.60
C GLY A 242 -21.75 -23.83 5.69
N LEU A 243 -20.79 -23.11 5.11
CA LEU A 243 -21.05 -22.02 4.17
C LEU A 243 -21.62 -22.57 2.87
N ASN A 244 -22.62 -21.88 2.32
CA ASN A 244 -23.27 -22.25 1.07
C ASN A 244 -22.57 -21.59 -0.11
N ILE A 245 -21.92 -22.40 -0.94
CA ILE A 245 -21.18 -21.98 -2.14
C ILE A 245 -21.99 -22.21 -3.42
N THR A 246 -23.30 -22.49 -3.31
CA THR A 246 -24.17 -22.67 -4.48
C THR A 246 -24.21 -21.39 -5.31
N GLY A 247 -23.76 -21.45 -6.56
CA GLY A 247 -23.70 -20.29 -7.45
C GLY A 247 -22.30 -19.70 -7.61
N VAL A 248 -21.38 -20.03 -6.69
CA VAL A 248 -19.95 -19.74 -6.82
C VAL A 248 -19.34 -20.67 -7.88
N ASN A 249 -18.40 -20.16 -8.66
CA ASN A 249 -17.62 -21.03 -9.54
C ASN A 249 -16.79 -22.02 -8.70
N MET A 250 -16.88 -23.31 -9.03
CA MET A 250 -16.17 -24.37 -8.32
C MET A 250 -14.65 -24.11 -8.32
N SER A 251 -14.03 -24.19 -7.15
CA SER A 251 -12.58 -24.22 -6.99
C SER A 251 -12.02 -25.46 -7.71
N ILE A 252 -11.11 -25.27 -8.66
CA ILE A 252 -10.56 -26.33 -9.51
C ILE A 252 -9.75 -27.34 -8.67
N SER A 253 -9.06 -26.87 -7.62
CA SER A 253 -8.39 -27.74 -6.65
C SER A 253 -9.36 -28.57 -5.80
N GLY A 254 -10.60 -28.08 -5.63
CA GLY A 254 -11.58 -28.57 -4.67
C GLY A 254 -11.40 -28.01 -3.24
N GLU A 255 -10.36 -27.21 -3.02
CA GLU A 255 -10.07 -26.52 -1.77
C GLU A 255 -10.64 -25.09 -1.79
N TYR A 256 -11.27 -24.69 -0.70
CA TYR A 256 -11.83 -23.36 -0.50
C TYR A 256 -11.12 -22.70 0.67
N HIS A 257 -10.52 -21.53 0.43
CA HIS A 257 -9.83 -20.78 1.45
C HIS A 257 -10.79 -19.80 2.13
N LEU A 258 -10.76 -19.76 3.46
CA LEU A 258 -11.67 -19.00 4.29
C LEU A 258 -10.91 -17.99 5.14
N GLY A 259 -11.45 -16.80 5.25
CA GLY A 259 -10.95 -15.75 6.13
C GLY A 259 -12.06 -14.79 6.55
N GLU A 260 -11.67 -13.64 7.07
CA GLU A 260 -12.61 -12.61 7.52
C GLU A 260 -12.21 -11.23 6.99
N HIS A 261 -13.21 -10.41 6.65
CA HIS A 261 -12.98 -9.09 6.09
C HIS A 261 -12.32 -8.15 7.11
N PRO A 262 -11.19 -7.50 6.78
CA PRO A 262 -10.39 -6.73 7.74
C PRO A 262 -10.99 -5.39 8.14
N ASP A 263 -11.89 -4.81 7.32
CA ASP A 263 -12.51 -3.51 7.61
C ASP A 263 -13.42 -3.54 8.86
N SER A 264 -12.97 -2.91 9.92
CA SER A 264 -13.73 -2.75 11.17
C SER A 264 -15.02 -1.94 11.01
N THR A 265 -15.09 -1.00 10.08
CA THR A 265 -16.28 -0.16 9.83
C THR A 265 -17.37 -1.00 9.18
N LEU A 266 -17.01 -1.78 8.16
CA LEU A 266 -17.91 -2.75 7.53
C LEU A 266 -18.43 -3.77 8.55
N ARG A 267 -17.53 -4.42 9.31
CA ARG A 267 -17.94 -5.38 10.35
C ARG A 267 -18.88 -4.77 11.38
N SER A 268 -18.60 -3.54 11.82
CA SER A 268 -19.47 -2.82 12.75
C SER A 268 -20.85 -2.52 12.13
N ARG A 269 -20.91 -2.18 10.84
CA ARG A 269 -22.16 -1.91 10.12
C ARG A 269 -23.00 -3.18 9.96
N GLN A 270 -22.36 -4.31 9.64
CA GLN A 270 -23.03 -5.60 9.46
C GLN A 270 -23.23 -6.38 10.76
N GLY A 271 -22.74 -5.85 11.89
CA GLY A 271 -22.99 -6.41 13.22
C GLY A 271 -22.17 -7.66 13.54
N GLY A 272 -20.97 -7.79 12.98
CA GLY A 272 -20.03 -8.88 13.26
C GLY A 272 -19.06 -9.15 12.13
N ASP A 273 -18.33 -10.26 12.23
CA ASP A 273 -17.36 -10.67 11.22
C ASP A 273 -18.06 -11.01 9.91
N VAL A 274 -17.43 -10.57 8.82
CA VAL A 274 -17.88 -10.73 7.42
C VAL A 274 -16.98 -11.81 6.80
N PRO A 275 -17.51 -13.01 6.54
CA PRO A 275 -16.73 -14.10 5.96
C PRO A 275 -16.17 -13.74 4.58
N ILE A 276 -14.97 -14.24 4.28
CA ILE A 276 -14.35 -14.19 2.96
C ILE A 276 -14.11 -15.61 2.46
N LEU A 277 -14.36 -15.82 1.17
CA LEU A 277 -14.08 -17.05 0.44
C LEU A 277 -13.09 -16.76 -0.69
N VAL A 278 -12.05 -17.57 -0.84
CA VAL A 278 -11.08 -17.46 -1.92
C VAL A 278 -10.98 -18.78 -2.69
N VAL A 279 -11.03 -18.70 -4.03
CA VAL A 279 -11.07 -19.86 -4.92
C VAL A 279 -10.08 -19.73 -6.09
N ASP A 280 -9.70 -20.87 -6.65
CA ASP A 280 -8.80 -21.00 -7.81
C ASP A 280 -9.58 -21.31 -9.11
N ASP A 281 -10.75 -20.69 -9.29
CA ASP A 281 -11.75 -20.99 -10.32
C ASP A 281 -11.32 -20.72 -11.78
N GLN A 282 -10.19 -20.06 -11.98
CA GLN A 282 -9.63 -19.76 -13.30
C GLN A 282 -8.41 -20.63 -13.64
N GLU A 283 -7.62 -21.01 -12.63
CA GLU A 283 -6.32 -21.67 -12.81
C GLU A 283 -5.97 -22.49 -11.56
N TYR A 284 -5.75 -23.80 -11.74
CA TYR A 284 -5.47 -24.74 -10.64
C TYR A 284 -4.30 -24.27 -9.75
N GLY A 285 -4.56 -24.18 -8.44
CA GLY A 285 -3.59 -23.76 -7.43
C GLY A 285 -3.34 -22.25 -7.37
N HIS A 286 -4.01 -21.44 -8.19
CA HIS A 286 -3.86 -19.99 -8.22
C HIS A 286 -5.14 -19.30 -7.74
N TYR A 287 -5.21 -19.10 -6.42
CA TYR A 287 -6.28 -18.41 -5.73
C TYR A 287 -6.29 -16.92 -6.07
N LYS A 288 -7.21 -16.48 -6.93
CA LYS A 288 -7.28 -15.09 -7.43
C LYS A 288 -8.66 -14.46 -7.26
N THR A 289 -9.70 -15.29 -7.13
CA THR A 289 -11.08 -14.81 -7.02
C THR A 289 -11.50 -14.84 -5.56
N VAL A 290 -11.91 -13.68 -5.05
CA VAL A 290 -12.31 -13.44 -3.66
C VAL A 290 -13.79 -13.07 -3.63
N TYR A 291 -14.54 -13.63 -2.70
CA TYR A 291 -15.91 -13.24 -2.40
C TYR A 291 -15.98 -12.80 -0.94
N ALA A 292 -16.77 -11.79 -0.63
CA ALA A 292 -17.06 -11.37 0.73
C ALA A 292 -18.56 -11.49 0.96
N ASP A 293 -18.97 -12.18 2.01
CA ASP A 293 -20.36 -12.37 2.41
C ASP A 293 -20.87 -11.09 3.09
N LEU A 294 -21.22 -10.09 2.26
CA LEU A 294 -21.45 -8.72 2.72
C LEU A 294 -22.73 -8.63 3.54
N ASP A 295 -23.76 -9.42 3.26
CA ASP A 295 -25.01 -9.41 4.03
C ASP A 295 -25.04 -10.39 5.21
N ARG A 296 -24.02 -11.26 5.31
CA ARG A 296 -23.76 -12.21 6.40
C ARG A 296 -24.83 -13.29 6.53
N ASP A 297 -25.39 -13.74 5.42
CA ASP A 297 -26.37 -14.82 5.39
C ASP A 297 -25.72 -16.22 5.27
N GLY A 298 -24.41 -16.27 4.99
CA GLY A 298 -23.63 -17.50 4.84
C GLY A 298 -23.76 -18.14 3.45
N GLU A 299 -24.38 -17.46 2.49
CA GLU A 299 -24.49 -17.84 1.10
C GLU A 299 -23.59 -16.94 0.24
N PHE A 300 -22.78 -17.54 -0.63
CA PHE A 300 -21.85 -16.80 -1.50
C PHE A 300 -22.34 -16.70 -2.96
N GLY A 301 -23.51 -17.24 -3.25
CA GLY A 301 -24.01 -17.41 -4.61
C GLY A 301 -24.37 -16.13 -5.34
N ASP A 302 -24.70 -15.08 -4.60
CA ASP A 302 -25.04 -13.75 -5.08
C ASP A 302 -23.92 -12.72 -4.82
N GLU A 303 -22.82 -13.14 -4.21
CA GLU A 303 -21.70 -12.27 -3.92
C GLU A 303 -20.89 -11.92 -5.18
N VAL A 304 -20.41 -10.67 -5.23
CA VAL A 304 -19.67 -10.15 -6.38
C VAL A 304 -18.23 -10.66 -6.34
N PRO A 305 -17.76 -11.43 -7.34
CA PRO A 305 -16.38 -11.92 -7.37
C PRO A 305 -15.41 -10.76 -7.56
N MET A 306 -14.38 -10.71 -6.72
CA MET A 306 -13.29 -9.76 -6.82
C MET A 306 -12.00 -10.42 -7.31
N ARG A 307 -11.36 -9.86 -8.34
CA ARG A 307 -10.14 -10.38 -8.99
C ARG A 307 -9.50 -9.33 -9.91
N PRO A 308 -8.29 -9.53 -10.46
CA PRO A 308 -7.69 -8.55 -11.38
C PRO A 308 -8.62 -8.18 -12.54
N GLY A 309 -8.87 -6.87 -12.70
CA GLY A 309 -9.84 -6.29 -13.64
C GLY A 309 -11.22 -5.99 -13.06
N GLU A 310 -11.62 -6.68 -11.99
CA GLU A 310 -12.92 -6.61 -11.31
C GLU A 310 -12.68 -6.64 -9.79
N GLU A 311 -11.99 -5.65 -9.24
CA GLU A 311 -11.42 -5.76 -7.87
C GLU A 311 -12.32 -5.25 -6.74
N THR A 312 -13.46 -4.66 -7.07
CA THR A 312 -14.38 -4.05 -6.09
C THR A 312 -15.64 -4.88 -5.97
N SER A 313 -16.24 -4.88 -4.77
CA SER A 313 -17.54 -5.49 -4.52
C SER A 313 -18.41 -4.59 -3.67
N GLY A 314 -19.71 -4.86 -3.68
CA GLY A 314 -20.67 -4.17 -2.85
C GLY A 314 -22.05 -4.78 -2.96
N LEU A 315 -22.92 -4.41 -2.03
CA LEU A 315 -24.29 -4.88 -1.92
C LEU A 315 -25.25 -3.72 -2.25
N ASP A 316 -26.08 -3.92 -3.26
CA ASP A 316 -27.23 -3.05 -3.57
C ASP A 316 -28.46 -3.58 -2.82
N THR A 317 -28.86 -2.89 -1.75
CA THR A 317 -29.96 -3.33 -0.88
C THR A 317 -31.32 -2.83 -1.34
N ASN A 318 -31.35 -1.89 -2.29
CA ASN A 318 -32.56 -1.18 -2.69
C ASN A 318 -32.93 -1.36 -4.17
N GLY A 319 -32.02 -1.92 -4.98
CA GLY A 319 -32.22 -2.27 -6.38
C GLY A 319 -32.09 -1.09 -7.35
N ASP A 320 -31.39 -0.02 -6.97
CA ASP A 320 -31.17 1.16 -7.83
C ASP A 320 -29.92 1.02 -8.73
N GLY A 321 -29.15 -0.06 -8.57
CA GLY A 321 -27.94 -0.34 -9.32
C GLY A 321 -26.68 0.29 -8.72
N LEU A 322 -26.76 0.89 -7.53
CA LEU A 322 -25.62 1.40 -6.77
C LEU A 322 -25.42 0.57 -5.51
N TRP A 323 -24.17 0.38 -5.11
CA TRP A 323 -23.86 -0.31 -3.87
C TRP A 323 -24.16 0.59 -2.67
N ASP A 324 -25.03 0.12 -1.79
CA ASP A 324 -25.35 0.75 -0.50
C ASP A 324 -24.32 0.38 0.57
N VAL A 325 -23.75 -0.82 0.45
CA VAL A 325 -22.65 -1.34 1.29
C VAL A 325 -21.45 -1.60 0.40
N SER A 326 -20.32 -1.01 0.74
CA SER A 326 -19.05 -1.26 0.06
C SER A 326 -18.34 -2.45 0.69
N GLY A 327 -17.84 -3.36 -0.14
CA GLY A 327 -16.83 -4.37 0.22
C GLY A 327 -15.39 -3.91 -0.04
N GLY A 328 -15.21 -2.66 -0.48
CA GLY A 328 -13.91 -2.07 -0.75
C GLY A 328 -13.25 -2.62 -2.02
N LEU A 329 -11.93 -2.82 -1.95
CA LEU A 329 -11.07 -3.22 -3.05
C LEU A 329 -10.11 -4.31 -2.58
N VAL A 330 -10.05 -5.44 -3.30
CA VAL A 330 -8.92 -6.37 -3.19
C VAL A 330 -7.78 -5.94 -4.10
N TYR A 331 -6.57 -5.81 -3.56
CA TYR A 331 -5.42 -5.37 -4.37
C TYR A 331 -4.35 -6.44 -4.56
N TRP A 332 -4.43 -7.55 -3.83
CA TRP A 332 -3.51 -8.67 -3.94
C TRP A 332 -4.06 -9.89 -3.21
N VAL A 333 -3.73 -11.08 -3.71
CA VAL A 333 -3.93 -12.36 -3.04
C VAL A 333 -2.59 -13.12 -3.13
N SER A 334 -2.15 -13.69 -2.00
CA SER A 334 -0.92 -14.48 -1.97
C SER A 334 -1.04 -15.72 -2.86
N ASP A 335 -0.03 -15.96 -3.69
CA ASP A 335 0.09 -17.17 -4.52
C ASP A 335 1.00 -18.23 -3.87
N GLY A 336 1.42 -18.00 -2.62
CA GLY A 336 2.34 -18.85 -1.87
C GLY A 336 3.77 -18.92 -2.44
N THR A 337 4.07 -18.16 -3.49
CA THR A 337 5.36 -18.21 -4.20
C THR A 337 6.08 -16.87 -4.13
N LEU A 338 5.34 -15.77 -4.26
CA LEU A 338 5.84 -14.41 -4.22
C LEU A 338 5.55 -13.77 -2.87
N GLY A 339 6.38 -12.79 -2.50
CA GLY A 339 6.13 -11.96 -1.34
C GLY A 339 4.90 -11.06 -1.51
N VAL A 340 4.59 -10.30 -0.47
CA VAL A 340 3.64 -9.21 -0.57
C VAL A 340 4.17 -8.13 -1.54
N PRO A 341 3.33 -7.47 -2.36
CA PRO A 341 3.78 -6.36 -3.20
C PRO A 341 4.50 -5.30 -2.36
N TYR A 342 5.63 -4.80 -2.85
CA TYR A 342 6.50 -3.82 -2.17
C TYR A 342 7.17 -4.30 -0.88
N GLY A 343 7.10 -5.60 -0.57
CA GLY A 343 7.77 -6.22 0.58
C GLY A 343 9.17 -6.77 0.29
N ASP A 344 9.67 -6.58 -0.92
CA ASP A 344 11.05 -6.86 -1.33
C ASP A 344 11.98 -5.65 -1.15
#